data_AF-A0AAV8ZMK1-F1
#
_entry.id   AF-A0AAV8ZMK1-F1
#
_cell.length_a   1.000
_cell.length_b   1.000
_cell.length_c   1.000
_cell.angle_alpha   90.00
_cell.angle_beta   90.00
_cell.angle_gamma   90.00
#
_symmetry.space_group_name_H-M   'P 1'
#
loop_
_entity.id
_entity.type
_entity.pdbx_description
1 polymer ?
#
loop_
_entity_poly.entity_id
_entity_poly.type
_entity_poly.pdbx_seq_one_letter_code
_entity_poly.pdbx_strand_id
1 'polypeptide(L)'
;MQCATASNISWKSIQECFSSGQADELLVENGKRTDAVEPKITFIPTIVYNDIFSAALQNLSLTNFLNVVQFISDEEECGGCHLNGSNRMATIDVVVLSLSFLLICKQIV
;
A
#
# COMPACT_ATOMS: atom_id res chain seq x y z
N MET A 1 -30.14 5.97 -6.93
CA MET A 1 -29.88 7.30 -7.55
C MET A 1 -29.29 8.33 -6.60
N GLN A 2 -29.78 8.45 -5.36
CA GLN A 2 -29.33 9.50 -4.41
C GLN A 2 -27.80 9.60 -4.25
N CYS A 3 -27.08 8.47 -4.14
CA CYS A 3 -25.61 8.48 -4.04
C CYS A 3 -24.94 8.99 -5.32
N ALA A 4 -25.41 8.59 -6.50
CA ALA A 4 -24.87 9.07 -7.78
C ALA A 4 -25.03 10.59 -7.91
N THR A 5 -26.21 11.11 -7.57
CA THR A 5 -26.47 12.56 -7.54
C THR A 5 -25.58 13.27 -6.53
N ALA A 6 -25.43 12.74 -5.31
CA ALA A 6 -24.59 13.32 -4.27
C ALA A 6 -23.10 13.35 -4.65
N SER A 7 -22.64 12.37 -5.44
CA SER A 7 -21.27 12.29 -5.95
C SER A 7 -21.07 12.99 -7.30
N ASN A 8 -22.08 13.73 -7.80
CA ASN A 8 -22.06 14.38 -9.11
C ASN A 8 -21.78 13.41 -10.28
N ILE A 9 -22.24 12.16 -10.16
CA ILE A 9 -22.18 11.12 -11.18
C ILE A 9 -23.55 11.01 -11.84
N SER A 10 -23.59 11.06 -13.17
CA SER A 10 -24.84 10.87 -13.92
C SER A 10 -25.36 9.45 -13.74
N TRP A 11 -26.64 9.32 -13.37
CA TRP A 11 -27.27 8.00 -13.32
C TRP A 11 -27.29 7.33 -14.70
N LYS A 12 -27.49 8.14 -15.76
CA LYS A 12 -27.49 7.66 -17.14
C LYS A 12 -26.15 7.03 -17.52
N SER A 13 -25.02 7.65 -17.14
CA SER A 13 -23.70 7.07 -17.45
C SER A 13 -23.44 5.76 -16.71
N ILE A 14 -23.93 5.61 -15.48
CA ILE A 14 -23.87 4.34 -14.74
C ILE A 14 -24.68 3.27 -15.48
N GLN A 15 -25.90 3.60 -15.93
CA GLN A 15 -26.74 2.66 -16.67
C GLN A 15 -26.15 2.28 -18.03
N GLU A 16 -25.50 3.22 -18.72
CA GLU A 16 -24.81 2.94 -19.99
C GLU A 16 -23.60 2.03 -19.77
N CYS A 17 -22.79 2.28 -18.73
CA CYS A 17 -21.70 1.38 -18.34
C CYS A 17 -22.21 -0.03 -18.02
N PHE A 18 -23.32 -0.13 -17.27
CA PHE A 18 -23.94 -1.42 -16.93
C PHE A 18 -24.49 -2.16 -18.15
N SER A 19 -25.19 -1.47 -19.06
CA SER A 19 -25.87 -2.11 -20.20
C SER A 19 -24.98 -2.34 -21.42
N SER A 20 -23.83 -1.66 -21.51
CA SER A 20 -22.88 -1.82 -22.62
C SER A 20 -21.93 -3.02 -22.48
N GLY A 21 -21.88 -3.67 -21.32
CA GLY A 21 -20.91 -4.74 -21.02
C GLY A 21 -19.60 -4.24 -20.39
N GLN A 22 -19.36 -2.92 -20.35
CA GLN A 22 -18.18 -2.36 -19.67
C GLN A 22 -18.12 -2.73 -18.19
N ALA A 23 -19.27 -2.81 -17.52
CA ALA A 23 -19.33 -3.26 -16.13
C ALA A 23 -18.83 -4.71 -15.96
N ASP A 24 -19.10 -5.59 -16.92
CA ASP A 24 -18.65 -6.99 -16.87
C ASP A 24 -17.13 -7.08 -17.06
N GLU A 25 -16.57 -6.31 -17.98
CA GLU A 25 -15.12 -6.22 -18.19
C GLU A 25 -14.41 -5.75 -16.91
N LEU A 26 -14.92 -4.68 -16.28
CA LEU A 26 -14.40 -4.16 -15.02
C LEU A 26 -14.50 -5.18 -13.89
N LEU A 27 -15.60 -5.94 -13.81
CA LEU A 27 -15.77 -6.99 -12.79
C LEU A 27 -14.77 -8.13 -13.00
N VAL A 28 -14.56 -8.56 -14.24
CA VAL A 28 -13.57 -9.60 -14.57
C VAL A 28 -12.15 -9.14 -14.20
N GLU A 29 -11.79 -7.90 -14.52
CA GLU A 29 -10.47 -7.34 -14.18
C GLU A 29 -10.25 -7.26 -12.66
N ASN A 30 -11.26 -6.80 -11.91
CA ASN A 30 -11.16 -6.75 -10.45
C ASN A 30 -11.18 -8.15 -9.81
N GLY A 31 -11.88 -9.12 -10.41
CA GLY A 31 -11.80 -10.53 -10.02
C GLY A 31 -10.39 -11.09 -10.18
N LYS A 32 -9.76 -10.88 -11.35
CA LYS A 32 -8.35 -11.26 -11.59
C LYS A 32 -7.39 -10.61 -10.60
N ARG A 33 -7.57 -9.33 -10.28
CA ARG A 33 -6.74 -8.62 -9.30
C ARG A 33 -6.91 -9.20 -7.89
N THR A 34 -8.14 -9.54 -7.50
CA THR A 34 -8.44 -10.16 -6.20
C THR A 34 -7.83 -11.56 -6.10
N ASP A 35 -7.96 -12.37 -7.16
CA ASP A 35 -7.39 -13.72 -7.24
C ASP A 35 -5.86 -13.75 -7.23
N ALA A 36 -5.22 -12.67 -7.70
CA ALA A 36 -3.76 -12.54 -7.76
C ALA A 36 -3.11 -12.11 -6.44
N VAL A 37 -3.89 -11.73 -5.42
CA VAL A 37 -3.33 -11.36 -4.11
C VAL A 37 -2.77 -12.59 -3.41
N GLU A 38 -1.50 -12.51 -3.00
CA GLU A 38 -0.82 -13.53 -2.21
C GLU A 38 -0.39 -12.99 -0.84
N PRO A 39 -0.67 -13.72 0.27
CA PRO A 39 -1.43 -14.97 0.32
C PRO A 39 -2.91 -14.76 -0.04
N LYS A 40 -3.56 -15.82 -0.52
CA LYS A 40 -4.99 -15.80 -0.87
C LYS A 40 -5.83 -15.08 0.18
N ILE A 41 -6.71 -14.19 -0.29
CA ILE A 41 -7.63 -13.43 0.55
C ILE A 41 -8.56 -14.39 1.31
N THR A 42 -8.56 -14.27 2.65
CA THR A 42 -9.43 -15.04 3.55
C THR A 42 -10.40 -14.16 4.34
N PHE A 43 -10.26 -12.84 4.26
CA PHE A 43 -11.04 -11.88 5.03
C PHE A 43 -11.21 -10.56 4.28
N ILE A 44 -12.34 -9.88 4.48
CA ILE A 44 -12.63 -8.55 3.94
C ILE A 44 -12.89 -7.60 5.11
N PRO A 45 -12.31 -6.38 5.13
CA PRO A 45 -11.46 -5.81 4.07
C PRO A 45 -10.02 -6.37 4.08
N THR A 46 -9.48 -6.64 2.89
CA THR A 46 -8.04 -6.84 2.64
C THR A 46 -7.47 -5.57 2.03
N ILE A 47 -6.38 -5.06 2.61
CA ILE A 47 -5.75 -3.78 2.31
C ILE A 47 -4.36 -4.08 1.76
N VAL A 48 -4.16 -3.70 0.50
CA VAL A 48 -2.93 -3.92 -0.27
C VAL A 48 -2.36 -2.57 -0.63
N TYR A 49 -1.05 -2.38 -0.43
CA TYR A 49 -0.35 -1.15 -0.76
C TYR A 49 0.63 -1.44 -1.91
N ASN A 50 0.56 -0.64 -2.98
CA ASN A 50 1.41 -0.79 -4.16
C ASN A 50 1.48 -2.24 -4.68
N ASP A 51 0.31 -2.90 -4.75
CA ASP A 51 0.14 -4.30 -5.16
C ASP A 51 0.89 -5.35 -4.31
N ILE A 52 1.40 -4.97 -3.12
CA ILE A 52 2.06 -5.86 -2.16
C ILE A 52 1.23 -5.99 -0.88
N PHE A 53 0.89 -7.23 -0.51
CA PHE A 53 0.23 -7.51 0.76
C PHE A 53 1.26 -7.66 1.89
N SER A 54 0.98 -7.02 3.03
CA SER A 54 1.74 -7.20 4.26
C SER A 54 0.77 -7.44 5.41
N ALA A 55 0.90 -8.57 6.09
CA ALA A 55 0.05 -8.90 7.24
C ALA A 55 0.17 -7.87 8.38
N ALA A 56 1.36 -7.28 8.57
CA ALA A 56 1.60 -6.25 9.56
C ALA A 56 0.87 -4.95 9.21
N LEU A 57 1.01 -4.49 7.95
CA LEU A 57 0.31 -3.30 7.47
C LEU A 57 -1.20 -3.52 7.47
N GLN A 58 -1.69 -4.69 7.02
CA GLN A 58 -3.10 -5.07 7.09
C GLN A 58 -3.66 -4.88 8.50
N ASN A 59 -3.02 -5.45 9.52
CA ASN A 59 -3.52 -5.37 10.90
C ASN A 59 -3.54 -3.92 11.43
N LEU A 60 -2.49 -3.15 11.15
CA LEU A 60 -2.42 -1.74 11.53
C LEU A 60 -3.50 -0.92 10.81
N SER A 61 -3.68 -1.15 9.51
CA SER A 61 -4.60 -0.42 8.65
C SER A 61 -6.07 -0.65 9.01
N LEU A 62 -6.41 -1.78 9.63
CA LEU A 62 -7.77 -2.02 10.14
C LEU A 62 -8.18 -1.06 11.26
N THR A 63 -7.22 -0.51 12.01
CA THR A 63 -7.49 0.40 13.15
C THR A 63 -6.96 1.81 12.91
N ASN A 64 -5.96 1.97 12.05
CA ASN A 64 -5.25 3.22 11.85
C ASN A 64 -4.81 3.44 10.39
N PHE A 65 -5.77 3.32 9.46
CA PHE A 65 -5.52 3.45 8.02
C PHE A 65 -4.81 4.74 7.62
N LEU A 66 -5.22 5.89 8.18
CA LEU A 66 -4.66 7.20 7.81
C LEU A 66 -3.16 7.31 8.11
N ASN A 67 -2.72 6.89 9.30
CA ASN A 67 -1.29 6.97 9.66
C ASN A 67 -0.45 6.00 8.81
N VAL A 68 -0.99 4.82 8.47
CA VAL A 68 -0.28 3.89 7.57
C VAL A 68 -0.13 4.47 6.17
N VAL A 69 -1.19 5.10 5.62
CA VAL A 69 -1.12 5.77 4.31
C VAL A 69 -0.11 6.92 4.32
N GLN A 70 -0.10 7.75 5.37
CA GLN A 70 0.87 8.84 5.51
C GLN A 70 2.30 8.29 5.53
N PHE A 71 2.56 7.28 6.39
CA PHE A 71 3.86 6.62 6.47
C PHE A 71 4.34 6.09 5.11
N ILE A 72 3.48 5.42 4.34
CA ILE A 72 3.85 4.85 3.03
C ILE A 72 4.00 5.95 1.96
N SER A 73 3.22 7.02 2.04
CA SER A 73 3.27 8.13 1.07
C SER A 73 4.51 9.01 1.25
N ASP A 74 5.04 9.06 2.48
CA ASP A 74 6.24 9.83 2.82
C ASP A 74 7.55 9.10 2.42
N GLU A 75 7.48 7.85 1.90
CA GLU A 75 8.64 7.04 1.51
C GLU A 75 9.38 7.52 0.22
N GLU A 76 8.90 8.56 -0.49
CA GLU A 76 9.74 9.23 -1.50
C GLU A 76 10.98 9.91 -0.87
N GLU A 77 10.94 10.17 0.43
CA GLU A 77 12.12 10.55 1.21
C GLU A 77 12.39 9.49 2.28
N CYS A 78 13.05 8.39 1.90
CA CYS A 78 13.93 7.67 2.83
C CYS A 78 15.14 8.57 3.21
N GLY A 79 14.87 9.76 3.73
CA GLY A 79 15.78 10.69 4.36
C GLY A 79 16.04 10.24 5.79
N GLY A 80 16.87 9.21 5.95
CA GLY A 80 17.54 8.85 7.20
C GLY A 80 16.60 8.48 8.36
N CYS A 81 16.59 7.21 8.74
CA CYS A 81 16.18 6.84 10.09
C CYS A 81 17.01 7.67 11.09
N HIS A 82 16.43 8.70 11.70
CA HIS A 82 17.08 9.46 12.74
C HIS A 82 17.11 8.58 13.99
N LEU A 83 18.18 7.78 14.12
CA LEU A 83 18.48 7.05 15.35
C LEU A 83 18.77 8.09 16.42
N ASN A 84 17.74 8.49 17.17
CA ASN A 84 17.91 9.28 18.38
C ASN A 84 18.41 8.36 19.49
N GLY A 85 19.66 7.93 19.35
CA GLY A 85 20.47 7.32 20.40
C GLY A 85 21.51 8.34 20.82
N SER A 86 21.29 8.99 21.97
CA SER A 86 22.36 9.71 22.67
C SER A 86 23.58 8.80 22.77
N ASN A 87 24.67 9.15 22.07
CA ASN A 87 26.05 9.15 22.56
C ASN A 87 27.00 9.61 21.45
N ARG A 88 27.89 10.53 21.83
CA ARG A 88 28.93 11.17 21.04
C ARG A 88 29.86 10.13 20.39
N MET A 89 30.21 10.28 19.11
CA MET A 89 31.56 9.93 18.64
C MET A 89 31.88 10.67 17.34
N ALA A 90 33.08 11.23 17.30
CA ALA A 90 33.58 12.14 16.29
C ALA A 90 33.77 11.52 14.90
N THR A 91 33.72 12.41 13.92
CA THR A 91 34.24 12.29 12.54
C THR A 91 35.54 11.49 12.44
N ILE A 92 35.53 10.36 11.72
CA ILE A 92 36.67 9.89 10.91
C ILE A 92 36.12 9.08 9.72
N ASP A 93 36.36 9.58 8.51
CA ASP A 93 36.37 8.81 7.26
C ASP A 93 37.40 7.68 7.37
N VAL A 94 37.01 6.40 7.45
CA VAL A 94 37.72 5.29 6.79
C VAL A 94 36.74 4.13 6.58
N VAL A 95 36.59 3.80 5.30
CA VAL A 95 36.07 2.61 4.65
C VAL A 95 36.25 1.30 5.45
N VAL A 96 35.25 0.43 5.27
CA VAL A 96 35.19 -1.01 5.55
C VAL A 96 34.68 -1.41 6.93
N LEU A 97 33.50 -2.02 6.92
CA LEU A 97 33.02 -3.20 7.67
C LEU A 97 31.49 -3.05 7.73
N SER A 98 30.65 -3.82 7.07
CA SER A 98 30.76 -5.18 6.55
C SER A 98 29.45 -5.41 5.76
N LEU A 99 29.41 -6.43 4.90
CA LEU A 99 28.23 -6.81 4.10
C LEU A 99 26.92 -6.96 4.93
N SER A 100 27.01 -7.00 6.26
CA SER A 100 25.92 -7.04 7.23
C SER A 100 24.90 -5.91 7.12
N PHE A 101 25.27 -4.71 6.66
CA PHE A 101 24.30 -3.60 6.51
C PHE A 101 23.45 -3.70 5.25
N LEU A 102 23.96 -4.31 4.17
CA LEU A 102 23.14 -4.60 2.98
C LEU A 102 22.09 -5.68 3.26
N LEU A 103 22.28 -6.49 4.31
CA LEU A 103 21.30 -7.51 4.70
C LEU A 103 20.08 -6.94 5.43
N ILE A 104 20.16 -5.75 6.05
CA ILE A 104 19.02 -5.20 6.80
C ILE A 104 17.94 -4.71 5.84
N CYS A 105 18.31 -4.17 4.67
CA CYS A 105 17.34 -3.78 3.63
C CYS A 105 16.88 -4.95 2.74
N LYS A 106 17.51 -6.13 2.82
CA LYS A 106 17.19 -7.27 1.92
C LYS A 106 16.36 -8.37 2.58
N GLN A 107 15.92 -8.20 3.83
CA GLN A 107 15.17 -9.24 4.56
C GLN A 107 13.69 -8.92 4.82
N ILE A 108 13.13 -7.97 4.06
CA ILE A 108 11.68 -7.80 3.92
C ILE A 108 11.34 -7.75 2.41
N VAL A 109 11.70 -8.82 1.70
CA VAL A 109 10.97 -9.39 0.55
C VAL A 109 11.22 -10.90 0.58
#